data_AF-A0AA38NY85-F1
#
_entry.id   AF-A0AA38NY85-F1
#
_cell.length_a   1.000
_cell.length_b   1.000
_cell.length_c   1.000
_cell.angle_alpha   90.00
_cell.angle_beta   90.00
_cell.angle_gamma   90.00
#
_symmetry.space_group_name_H-M   'P 1'
#
loop_
_entity.id
_entity.type
_entity.pdbx_description
1 polymer ?
#
loop_
_entity_poly.entity_id
_entity_poly.type
_entity_poly.pdbx_seq_one_letter_code
_entity_poly.pdbx_strand_id
1 'polypeptide(L)' 'WQTMEAYSDPLRSWDDFKKEVLNFYPGALSRAEVMMDELLQVVATYQKKGVTSVSILNEFHREFMVVAKALMDQ' A
#
# COMPACT_ATOMS: atom_id res chain seq x y z
N TRP A 1 -3.30 7.47 14.85
CA TRP A 1 -3.92 8.14 13.69
C TRP A 1 -5.38 8.50 13.92
N GLN A 2 -6.17 7.69 14.63
CA GLN A 2 -7.61 7.99 14.88
C GLN A 2 -7.87 9.26 15.71
N THR A 3 -6.86 9.78 16.42
CA THR A 3 -6.91 11.02 17.19
C THR A 3 -6.28 12.22 16.45
N MET A 4 -5.84 12.04 15.20
CA MET A 4 -5.22 13.10 14.40
C MET A 4 -6.28 14.06 13.88
N GLU A 5 -5.97 15.35 13.84
CA GLU A 5 -6.92 16.38 13.42
C GLU A 5 -7.35 16.14 11.98
N ALA A 6 -6.40 15.82 11.09
CA ALA A 6 -6.67 15.54 9.69
C ALA A 6 -7.41 14.22 9.44
N TYR A 7 -7.57 13.35 10.45
CA TYR A 7 -8.46 12.20 10.34
C TYR A 7 -9.92 12.57 10.64
N SER A 8 -10.14 13.47 11.59
CA SER A 8 -11.48 13.86 12.05
C SER A 8 -12.10 15.03 11.30
N ASP A 9 -11.29 15.86 10.64
CA ASP A 9 -11.75 17.06 9.94
C ASP A 9 -12.18 16.74 8.49
N PRO A 10 -13.47 16.88 8.14
CA PRO A 10 -13.96 16.59 6.79
C PRO A 10 -13.49 17.59 5.73
N LEU A 11 -12.89 18.72 6.12
CA LEU A 11 -12.30 19.70 5.19
C LEU A 11 -10.86 19.34 4.80
N ARG A 12 -10.24 18.36 5.47
CA ARG A 12 -8.87 17.94 5.21
C ARG A 12 -8.81 16.90 4.11
N SER A 13 -7.80 17.02 3.26
CA SER A 13 -7.56 16.06 2.20
C SER A 13 -6.82 14.83 2.71
N TRP A 14 -6.85 13.75 1.91
CA TRP A 14 -6.02 12.58 2.16
C TRP A 14 -4.52 12.90 2.23
N ASP A 15 -4.05 13.90 1.48
CA ASP A 15 -2.65 14.34 1.52
C ASP A 15 -2.31 15.06 2.82
N ASP A 16 -3.25 15.84 3.39
CA ASP A 16 -3.06 16.48 4.69
C ASP A 16 -2.96 15.44 5.81
N PHE A 17 -3.82 14.42 5.76
CA PHE A 17 -3.74 13.29 6.68
C PHE A 17 -2.41 12.54 6.59
N LYS A 18 -1.96 12.20 5.37
CA LYS A 18 -0.66 11.53 5.18
C LYS A 18 0.51 12.37 5.71
N LYS A 19 0.51 13.69 5.47
CA LYS A 19 1.54 14.60 5.99
C LYS A 19 1.54 14.61 7.52
N GLU A 20 0.37 14.71 8.14
CA GLU A 20 0.25 14.67 9.59
C GLU A 20 0.77 13.34 10.15
N VAL A 21 0.39 12.21 9.55
CA VAL A 21 0.92 10.89 9.92
C VAL A 21 2.45 10.86 9.86
N LEU A 22 3.06 11.30 8.75
CA LEU A 22 4.51 11.27 8.57
C LEU A 22 5.27 12.14 9.59
N ASN A 23 4.68 13.24 10.07
CA ASN A 23 5.30 14.06 11.11
C ASN A 23 5.52 13.29 12.43
N PHE A 24 4.72 12.25 12.70
CA PHE A 24 4.89 11.40 13.89
C PHE A 24 5.92 10.28 13.68
N TYR A 25 6.40 10.06 12.46
CA TYR A 25 7.36 9.00 12.14
C TYR A 25 8.60 9.57 11.42
N PRO A 26 9.54 10.18 12.16
CA PRO A 26 10.79 10.69 11.59
C PRO A 26 11.55 9.59 10.86
N GLY A 27 11.84 9.81 9.58
CA GLY A 27 12.50 8.83 8.70
C GLY A 27 11.55 8.01 7.82
N ALA A 28 10.23 8.12 8.02
CA ALA A 28 9.27 7.56 7.09
C ALA A 28 9.24 8.37 5.78
N LEU A 29 9.22 7.68 4.65
CA LEU A 29 9.07 8.28 3.33
C LEU A 29 7.59 8.43 2.99
N SER A 30 7.24 9.51 2.29
CA SER A 30 5.87 9.76 1.81
C SER A 30 5.42 8.82 0.69
N ARG A 31 6.39 8.14 0.07
CA ARG A 31 6.20 7.12 -0.94
C ARG A 31 6.92 5.86 -0.46
N ALA A 32 6.25 4.72 -0.51
CA ALA A 32 6.91 3.45 -0.31
C ALA A 32 7.92 3.25 -1.45
N GLU A 33 9.18 2.99 -1.11
CA GLU A 33 10.17 2.51 -2.07
C GLU A 33 9.82 1.07 -2.40
N VAL A 34 8.93 0.90 -3.38
CA VAL A 34 8.57 -0.42 -3.86
C VAL A 34 9.66 -0.96 -4.75
N MET A 35 10.16 -2.16 -4.46
CA MET A 35 11.23 -2.79 -5.24
C MET A 35 10.68 -3.98 -6.02
N MET A 36 11.39 -4.37 -7.09
CA MET A 36 11.03 -5.56 -7.87
C MET A 36 10.90 -6.83 -7.01
N ASP A 37 11.66 -6.92 -5.92
CA ASP A 37 11.61 -8.03 -4.97
C ASP A 37 10.24 -8.17 -4.29
N GLU A 38 9.51 -7.07 -4.06
CA GLU A 38 8.17 -7.13 -3.50
C GLU A 38 7.16 -7.72 -4.50
N LEU A 39 7.32 -7.41 -5.79
CA LEU A 39 6.49 -8.01 -6.84
C LEU A 39 6.74 -9.51 -6.93
N LEU A 40 8.02 -9.92 -6.88
CA LEU A 40 8.41 -11.33 -6.85
C LEU A 40 7.86 -12.04 -5.62
N GLN A 41 7.86 -11.38 -4.46
CA GLN A 41 7.32 -11.91 -3.22
C GLN A 41 5.80 -12.16 -3.32
N VAL A 42 5.04 -11.23 -3.91
CA VAL A 42 3.61 -11.42 -4.17
C VAL A 42 3.40 -12.65 -5.05
N VAL A 43 4.09 -12.74 -6.19
CA VAL A 43 3.96 -13.89 -7.11
C VAL A 43 4.31 -15.21 -6.40
N ALA A 44 5.44 -15.27 -5.69
CA ALA A 44 5.87 -16.47 -4.97
C ALA A 44 4.88 -16.89 -3.87
N THR A 45 4.25 -15.92 -3.20
CA THR A 45 3.22 -16.18 -2.17
C THR A 45 2.01 -16.88 -2.76
N TYR A 46 1.48 -16.37 -3.87
CA TYR A 46 0.30 -16.96 -4.51
C TYR A 46 0.61 -18.24 -5.31
N GLN A 47 1.85 -18.40 -5.78
CA GLN A 47 2.32 -19.68 -6.33
C GLN A 47 2.31 -20.78 -5.25
N LYS A 48 2.77 -20.48 -4.02
CA LYS A 48 2.75 -21.41 -2.88
C LYS A 48 1.33 -21.67 -2.35
N LYS A 49 0.52 -20.61 -2.22
CA LYS A 49 -0.86 -20.67 -1.72
C LYS A 49 -1.78 -21.43 -2.69
N GLY A 50 -1.49 -21.34 -3.99
CA GLY A 50 -2.35 -21.84 -5.06
C GLY A 50 -3.58 -20.94 -5.24
N VAL A 51 -3.92 -20.64 -6.49
CA VAL A 51 -5.11 -19.84 -6.82
C VAL A 51 -6.28 -20.80 -7.07
N THR A 52 -6.87 -21.30 -5.99
CA THR A 52 -7.92 -22.34 -6.04
C THR A 52 -9.34 -21.79 -6.04
N SER A 53 -9.51 -20.48 -5.86
CA SER A 53 -10.81 -19.81 -5.85
C SER A 53 -10.74 -18.41 -6.42
N VAL A 54 -11.90 -17.88 -6.83
CA VAL A 54 -12.06 -16.50 -7.30
C VAL A 54 -11.67 -15.49 -6.21
N SER A 55 -11.94 -15.78 -4.93
CA SER A 55 -11.52 -14.91 -3.82
C SER A 55 -10.00 -14.76 -3.77
N ILE A 56 -9.27 -15.87 -3.88
CA ILE A 56 -7.80 -15.86 -3.86
C ILE A 56 -7.26 -15.15 -5.11
N LEU A 57 -7.88 -15.33 -6.27
CA LEU A 57 -7.52 -14.61 -7.49
C LEU A 57 -7.69 -13.10 -7.32
N ASN A 58 -8.79 -12.66 -6.71
CA ASN A 58 -9.05 -11.24 -6.46
C ASN A 58 -8.05 -10.63 -5.46
N GLU A 59 -7.67 -11.39 -4.42
CA GLU A 59 -6.62 -10.98 -3.48
C GLU A 59 -5.27 -10.82 -4.20
N PHE A 60 -4.87 -11.82 -4.99
CA PHE A 60 -3.65 -11.77 -5.80
C PHE A 60 -3.64 -10.54 -6.71
N HIS A 61 -4.72 -10.33 -7.46
CA HIS A 61 -4.82 -9.22 -8.40
C HIS A 61 -4.68 -7.87 -7.69
N ARG A 62 -5.37 -7.68 -6.55
CA ARG A 62 -5.28 -6.45 -5.77
C ARG A 62 -3.85 -6.19 -5.30
N GLU A 63 -3.21 -7.18 -4.69
CA GLU A 63 -1.84 -7.02 -4.16
C GLU A 63 -0.82 -6.79 -5.27
N PHE A 64 -0.91 -7.55 -6.36
CA PHE A 64 -0.06 -7.38 -7.53
C PHE A 64 -0.20 -5.97 -8.12
N MET A 65 -1.43 -5.50 -8.31
CA MET A 65 -1.68 -4.18 -8.91
C MET A 65 -1.18 -3.02 -8.06
N VAL A 66 -1.25 -3.12 -6.73
CA VAL A 66 -0.71 -2.10 -5.82
C VAL A 66 0.80 -1.94 -6.01
N VAL A 67 1.53 -3.07 -6.00
CA VAL A 67 2.99 -3.10 -6.16
C VAL A 67 3.39 -2.69 -7.57
N ALA A 68 2.75 -3.25 -8.60
CA ALA A 68 3.03 -2.94 -9.99
C ALA A 68 2.80 -1.46 -10.31
N LYS A 69 1.72 -0.86 -9.80
CA LYS A 69 1.45 0.56 -9.97
C LYS A 69 2.53 1.41 -9.30
N ALA A 70 2.93 1.07 -8.07
CA ALA A 70 3.99 1.79 -7.40
C ALA A 70 5.32 1.74 -8.17
N LEU A 71 5.65 0.60 -8.79
CA LEU A 71 6.83 0.45 -9.66
C LEU A 71 6.72 1.24 -10.97
N MET A 72 5.51 1.36 -11.55
CA MET A 72 5.30 2.14 -12.78
C MET A 72 5.30 3.66 -12.54
N ASP A 73 4.88 4.09 -11.34
CA ASP A 73 4.81 5.51 -10.96
C ASP A 73 6.15 6.06 -10.41
N GLN A 74 7.21 5.24 -10.40
CA GLN A 74 8.58 5.61 -9.98
C GLN A 74 9.31 6.49 -11.00
#